data_AF-A0A062VLN0-F1
#
_entry.id   AF-A0A062VLN0-F1
#
_cell.length_a   1.000
_cell.length_b   1.000
_cell.length_c   1.000
_cell.angle_alpha   90.00
_cell.angle_beta   90.00
_cell.angle_gamma   90.00
#
_symmetry.space_group_name_H-M   'P 1'
#
loop_
_entity.id
_entity.type
_entity.pdbx_description
1 polymer ?
#
loop_
_entity_poly.entity_id
_entity_poly.type
_entity_poly.pdbx_seq_one_letter_code
_entity_poly.pdbx_strand_id
1 'polypeptide(L)'
;MKPIGLEELEARLTAQRRLLMWLVKELPADKAARLVAELWEPFPPQDAQEDPGAVPVDAFAAAAGYTAEIRTILRDVRSSILPPSEDKL
;
A
#
# COMPACT_ATOMS: atom_id res chain seq x y z
N MET A 1 13.95 -22.98 12.55
CA MET A 1 12.63 -22.41 12.19
C MET A 1 12.09 -23.22 11.03
N LYS A 2 10.86 -23.75 11.11
CA LYS A 2 10.26 -24.51 9.99
C LYS A 2 9.97 -23.54 8.84
N PRO A 3 10.32 -23.86 7.58
CA PRO A 3 9.93 -23.01 6.45
C PRO A 3 8.41 -22.97 6.36
N ILE A 4 7.85 -21.77 6.22
CA ILE A 4 6.43 -21.57 5.98
C ILE A 4 6.11 -21.87 4.51
N GLY A 5 4.98 -22.51 4.25
CA GLY A 5 4.50 -22.70 2.88
C GLY A 5 4.01 -21.40 2.27
N LEU A 6 3.92 -21.33 0.93
CA LEU A 6 3.38 -20.17 0.22
C LEU A 6 1.95 -19.85 0.68
N GLU A 7 1.08 -20.87 0.78
CA GLU A 7 -0.30 -20.72 1.26
C GLU A 7 -0.38 -20.16 2.68
N GLU A 8 0.52 -20.61 3.56
CA GLU A 8 0.60 -20.11 4.94
C GLU A 8 1.06 -18.64 4.97
N LEU A 9 2.03 -18.28 4.15
CA LEU A 9 2.48 -16.89 4.00
C LEU A 9 1.35 -15.99 3.48
N GLU A 10 0.64 -16.41 2.44
CA GLU A 10 -0.51 -15.68 1.87
C GLU A 10 -1.64 -15.48 2.89
N ALA A 11 -1.95 -16.52 3.67
CA ALA A 11 -2.94 -16.45 4.74
C ALA A 11 -2.52 -15.44 5.82
N ARG A 12 -1.25 -15.43 6.22
CA ARG A 12 -0.71 -14.48 7.20
C ARG A 12 -0.72 -13.05 6.69
N LEU A 13 -0.32 -12.82 5.44
CA LEU A 13 -0.36 -11.50 4.81
C LEU A 13 -1.80 -10.99 4.69
N THR A 14 -2.73 -11.86 4.30
CA THR A 14 -4.16 -11.53 4.25
C THR A 14 -4.72 -11.15 5.62
N ALA A 15 -4.35 -11.87 6.68
CA ALA A 15 -4.75 -11.55 8.04
C ALA A 15 -4.22 -10.18 8.49
N GLN A 16 -2.96 -9.88 8.19
CA GLN A 16 -2.35 -8.57 8.48
C GLN A 16 -3.03 -7.44 7.73
N ARG A 17 -3.31 -7.62 6.43
CA ARG A 17 -4.03 -6.64 5.60
C ARG A 17 -5.40 -6.31 6.20
N ARG A 18 -6.16 -7.32 6.59
CA ARG A 18 -7.48 -7.15 7.23
C ARG A 18 -7.39 -6.37 8.54
N LEU A 19 -6.41 -6.69 9.39
CA LEU A 19 -6.20 -5.99 10.65
C LEU A 19 -5.86 -4.51 10.41
N LEU A 20 -4.94 -4.22 9.49
CA LEU A 20 -4.56 -2.86 9.14
C LEU A 20 -5.75 -2.07 8.60
N MET A 21 -6.53 -2.66 7.69
CA MET A 21 -7.74 -2.03 7.17
C MET A 21 -8.74 -1.71 8.28
N TRP A 22 -8.95 -2.63 9.23
CA TRP A 22 -9.81 -2.39 10.38
C TRP A 22 -9.29 -1.22 11.23
N LEU A 23 -8.00 -1.22 11.58
CA LEU A 23 -7.39 -0.14 12.35
C LEU A 23 -7.54 1.23 11.67
N VAL A 24 -7.35 1.31 10.36
CA VAL A 24 -7.50 2.59 9.64
C VAL A 24 -8.97 3.03 9.60
N LYS A 25 -9.94 2.11 9.49
CA LYS A 25 -11.38 2.42 9.55
C LYS A 25 -11.83 2.98 10.90
N GLU A 26 -11.18 2.59 11.99
CA GLU A 26 -11.46 3.10 13.33
C GLU A 26 -10.80 4.46 13.60
N LEU A 27 -9.95 4.97 12.70
CA LEU A 27 -9.34 6.28 12.87
C LEU A 27 -10.37 7.41 12.66
N PRO A 28 -10.28 8.51 13.44
CA PRO A 28 -10.94 9.76 13.11
C PRO A 28 -10.65 10.18 11.67
N ALA A 29 -11.65 10.73 10.97
CA ALA A 29 -11.57 11.03 9.54
C ALA A 29 -10.39 11.95 9.17
N ASP A 30 -10.05 12.91 10.03
CA ASP A 30 -8.89 13.81 9.87
C ASP A 30 -7.56 13.04 9.93
N LYS A 31 -7.44 12.10 10.86
CA LYS A 31 -6.25 11.25 11.00
C LYS A 31 -6.13 10.26 9.87
N ALA A 32 -7.25 9.67 9.44
CA ALA A 32 -7.29 8.77 8.29
C ALA A 32 -6.91 9.50 7.00
N ALA A 33 -7.43 10.71 6.78
CA ALA A 33 -7.08 11.53 5.61
C ALA A 33 -5.58 11.89 5.60
N ARG A 34 -5.02 12.28 6.75
CA ARG A 34 -3.57 12.54 6.88
C ARG A 34 -2.74 11.30 6.60
N LEU A 35 -3.11 10.15 7.16
CA LEU A 35 -2.42 8.88 6.95
C LEU A 35 -2.44 8.48 5.46
N VAL A 36 -3.59 8.62 4.80
CA VAL A 36 -3.72 8.37 3.35
C VAL A 36 -2.78 9.31 2.59
N ALA A 37 -2.75 10.61 2.91
CA ALA A 37 -1.88 11.56 2.22
C ALA A 37 -0.39 11.24 2.39
N GLU A 38 0.06 10.90 3.60
CA GLU A 38 1.46 10.56 3.89
C GLU A 38 1.91 9.26 3.22
N LEU A 39 1.02 8.26 3.13
CA LEU A 39 1.34 6.95 2.56
C LEU A 39 1.10 6.85 1.05
N TRP A 40 0.33 7.77 0.46
CA TRP A 40 0.06 7.82 -0.98
C TRP A 40 1.20 8.47 -1.79
N GLU A 41 2.28 8.93 -1.15
CA GLU A 41 3.45 9.43 -1.86
C GLU A 41 4.00 8.35 -2.83
N PRO A 42 4.29 8.72 -4.09
CA PRO A 42 4.86 7.80 -5.05
C PRO A 42 6.28 7.40 -4.61
N PHE A 43 6.44 6.13 -4.26
CA PHE A 43 7.75 5.50 -4.16
C PHE A 43 8.05 4.74 -5.47
N PRO A 44 9.29 4.82 -6.01
CA PRO A 44 10.45 5.56 -5.48
C PRO A 44 10.35 7.08 -5.73
N PRO A 45 11.14 7.90 -5.00
CA PRO A 45 11.36 9.31 -5.34
C PRO A 45 11.75 9.42 -6.82
N GLN A 46 11.09 10.30 -7.57
CA GLN A 46 11.30 10.52 -9.01
C GLN A 46 12.67 11.11 -9.40
N ASP A 47 13.66 11.11 -8.50
CA ASP A 47 14.97 11.73 -8.73
C ASP A 47 16.13 10.72 -8.75
N ALA A 48 15.87 9.55 -9.32
CA ALA A 48 16.93 8.70 -9.84
C ALA A 48 16.94 8.88 -11.37
N GLN A 49 17.97 9.52 -11.90
CA GLN A 49 18.31 9.41 -13.32
C GLN A 49 18.46 7.92 -13.66
N GLU A 50 17.38 7.30 -14.16
CA GLU A 50 17.42 5.94 -14.65
C GLU A 50 18.08 5.96 -16.03
N ASP A 51 19.27 5.39 -16.10
CA ASP A 51 19.98 5.06 -17.34
C ASP A 51 19.06 4.18 -18.21
N PRO A 52 18.72 4.58 -19.46
CA PRO A 52 17.80 3.87 -20.35
C PRO A 52 18.40 2.52 -20.81
N GLY A 53 18.42 1.55 -19.90
CA GLY A 53 19.03 0.23 -20.09
C GLY A 53 19.18 -0.58 -18.81
N ALA A 54 19.10 0.04 -17.63
CA ALA A 54 19.15 -0.67 -16.36
C ALA A 54 17.75 -1.15 -15.95
N VAL A 55 17.43 -2.43 -16.20
CA VAL A 55 16.20 -3.03 -15.67
C VAL A 55 16.38 -3.21 -14.15
N PRO A 56 15.59 -2.56 -13.29
CA PRO A 56 15.79 -2.64 -11.84
C PRO A 56 15.08 -3.90 -11.31
N VAL A 57 15.65 -5.08 -11.52
CA VAL A 57 14.90 -6.33 -11.31
C VAL A 57 14.77 -6.79 -9.85
N ASP A 58 15.75 -6.52 -8.97
CA ASP A 58 15.71 -7.03 -7.59
C ASP A 58 15.67 -5.94 -6.52
N ALA A 59 16.46 -4.87 -6.66
CA ALA A 59 16.54 -3.79 -5.66
C ALA A 59 15.23 -3.01 -5.52
N PHE A 60 14.42 -2.99 -6.58
CA PHE A 60 13.11 -2.32 -6.60
C PHE A 60 11.95 -3.31 -6.47
N ALA A 61 12.18 -4.63 -6.46
CA ALA A 61 11.09 -5.61 -6.30
C ALA A 61 10.46 -5.54 -4.91
N ALA A 62 11.28 -5.39 -3.86
CA ALA A 62 10.80 -5.19 -2.49
C ALA A 62 10.05 -3.86 -2.34
N ALA A 63 10.55 -2.81 -2.97
CA ALA A 63 9.92 -1.50 -3.01
C ALA A 63 8.59 -1.50 -3.80
N ALA A 64 8.55 -2.17 -4.94
CA ALA A 64 7.35 -2.31 -5.76
C ALA A 64 6.28 -3.13 -5.02
N GLY A 65 6.68 -4.20 -4.33
CA GLY A 65 5.81 -4.97 -3.45
C GLY A 65 5.25 -4.13 -2.30
N TYR A 66 6.09 -3.32 -1.65
CA TYR A 66 5.66 -2.37 -0.62
C TYR A 66 4.63 -1.36 -1.17
N THR A 67 4.93 -0.69 -2.28
CA THR A 67 4.03 0.29 -2.90
C THR A 67 2.71 -0.33 -3.34
N ALA A 68 2.75 -1.53 -3.92
CA ALA A 68 1.54 -2.26 -4.33
C ALA A 68 0.65 -2.62 -3.14
N GLU A 69 1.25 -3.06 -2.04
CA GLU A 69 0.54 -3.41 -0.81
C GLU A 69 -0.11 -2.18 -0.16
N ILE A 70 0.64 -1.08 -0.03
CA ILE A 70 0.13 0.20 0.51
C ILE A 70 -1.03 0.73 -0.34
N ARG A 71 -0.89 0.73 -1.67
CA ARG A 71 -1.98 1.16 -2.57
C ARG A 71 -3.23 0.29 -2.41
N THR A 72 -3.07 -1.01 -2.20
CA THR A 72 -4.19 -1.95 -2.02
C THR A 72 -4.93 -1.65 -0.72
N ILE A 73 -4.21 -1.53 0.40
CA ILE A 73 -4.77 -1.20 1.71
C ILE A 73 -5.49 0.16 1.66
N LEU A 74 -4.84 1.19 1.12
CA LEU A 74 -5.40 2.54 1.08
C LEU A 74 -6.60 2.63 0.15
N ARG A 75 -6.62 1.93 -0.99
CA ARG A 75 -7.78 1.90 -1.90
C ARG A 75 -9.02 1.35 -1.22
N ASP A 76 -8.88 0.21 -0.54
CA ASP A 76 -9.99 -0.48 0.10
C ASP A 76 -10.53 0.27 1.33
N VAL A 77 -9.69 1.12 1.92
CA VAL A 77 -10.06 1.94 3.06
C VAL A 77 -10.60 3.31 2.62
N ARG A 78 -10.01 3.94 1.60
CA ARG A 78 -10.44 5.25 1.07
C ARG A 78 -11.91 5.24 0.68
N SER A 79 -12.37 4.19 0.00
CA SER A 79 -13.78 4.01 -0.40
C SER A 79 -14.74 3.90 0.79
N SER A 80 -14.24 3.54 1.98
CA SER A 80 -15.03 3.37 3.19
C SER A 80 -14.97 4.56 4.17
N ILE A 81 -13.95 5.41 4.07
CA ILE A 81 -13.70 6.52 5.00
C ILE A 81 -13.98 7.88 4.37
N LEU A 82 -13.64 8.07 3.09
CA LEU A 82 -13.96 9.31 2.41
C LEU A 82 -15.39 9.21 1.86
N PRO A 83 -16.20 10.29 1.94
CA PRO A 83 -17.40 10.36 1.12
C PRO A 83 -17.00 10.13 -0.35
N PRO A 84 -17.87 9.52 -1.19
CA PRO A 84 -17.57 9.41 -2.61
C PRO A 84 -17.17 10.80 -3.09
N SER A 85 -15.93 10.93 -3.57
CA SER A 85 -15.55 12.15 -4.27
C SER A 85 -16.59 12.33 -5.35
N GLU A 86 -17.20 13.52 -5.43
CA GLU A 86 -17.92 13.89 -6.64
C GLU A 86 -16.90 13.78 -7.77
N ASP A 87 -16.90 12.64 -8.46
CA ASP A 87 -16.31 12.47 -9.78
C ASP A 87 -17.08 13.43 -10.69
N LYS A 88 -16.70 14.70 -10.65
CA LYS A 88 -17.07 15.69 -11.63
C LYS A 88 -15.87 15.86 -12.55
N LEU A 89 -16.01 15.16 -13.68
CA LEU A 89 -15.48 15.41 -15.02
C LEU A 89 -13.97 15.17 -15.22
#